data_AF-A0A8X6GHA0-F1
#
_entry.id   AF-A0A8X6GHA0-F1
#
_cell.length_a   1.000
_cell.length_b   1.000
_cell.length_c   1.000
_cell.angle_alpha   90.00
_cell.angle_beta   90.00
_cell.angle_gamma   90.00
#
_symmetry.space_group_name_H-M   'P 1'
#
loop_
_entity.id
_entity.type
_entity.pdbx_description
1 polymer ?
#
loop_
_entity_poly.entity_id
_entity_poly.type
_entity_poly.pdbx_seq_one_letter_code
_entity_poly.pdbx_strand_id
1 'polypeptide(L)'
;MQPHLLKVFVANRVSLIQELTETFSWHHVKTKENPADLISRGTTKLQLQDELWWTGPSFLKDKTLNSDSVVSQKDDNFFEELKNPKIVYSFITHAGPSVFLDNCLNITNSFTKLVRIALAGIKDTSEPVSTRKEIFVVRSRMNRRRDSLGKE
;
A
#
# COMPACT_ATOMS: atom_id res chain seq x y z
N MET A 1 0.94 -10.86 5.33
CA MET A 1 0.84 -9.51 4.70
C MET A 1 2.14 -8.75 4.93
N GLN A 2 2.64 -7.99 3.97
CA GLN A 2 3.91 -7.25 4.11
C GLN A 2 3.64 -5.87 4.76
N PRO A 3 4.14 -5.58 5.99
CA PRO A 3 3.78 -4.37 6.74
C PRO A 3 4.16 -3.06 6.06
N HIS A 4 5.19 -3.05 5.23
CA HIS A 4 5.70 -1.83 4.60
C HIS A 4 4.70 -1.18 3.62
N LEU A 5 3.68 -1.93 3.17
CA LEU A 5 2.61 -1.46 2.29
C LEU A 5 1.49 -0.71 3.04
N LEU A 6 1.45 -0.79 4.38
CA LEU A 6 0.40 -0.22 5.22
C LEU A 6 0.76 1.15 5.77
N LYS A 7 -0.24 2.00 6.06
CA LYS A 7 -0.01 3.25 6.82
C LYS A 7 0.77 2.97 8.10
N VAL A 8 1.62 3.92 8.50
CA VAL A 8 2.63 3.73 9.57
C VAL A 8 2.05 3.12 10.85
N PHE A 9 0.89 3.62 11.31
CA PHE A 9 0.24 3.09 12.52
C PHE A 9 -0.13 1.61 12.39
N VAL A 10 -0.76 1.22 11.28
CA VAL A 10 -1.17 -0.17 11.02
C VAL A 10 0.04 -1.06 10.76
N ALA A 11 1.02 -0.56 10.00
CA ALA A 11 2.27 -1.26 9.72
C ALA A 11 3.01 -1.66 11.01
N ASN A 12 3.16 -0.73 11.95
CA ASN A 12 3.85 -0.98 13.21
C ASN A 12 3.14 -2.08 14.04
N ARG A 13 1.80 -2.04 14.11
CA ARG A 13 1.02 -3.04 14.84
C ARG A 13 1.07 -4.40 14.18
N VAL A 14 0.92 -4.47 12.85
CA VAL A 14 1.00 -5.72 12.11
C VAL A 14 2.39 -6.36 12.26
N SER A 15 3.45 -5.55 12.21
CA SER A 15 4.82 -6.03 12.44
C SER A 15 4.97 -6.65 13.83
N LEU A 16 4.50 -5.94 14.87
CA LEU A 16 4.59 -6.43 16.25
C LEU A 16 3.79 -7.72 16.45
N ILE A 17 2.57 -7.80 15.90
CA ILE A 17 1.74 -9.00 16.00
C ILE A 17 2.43 -10.17 15.29
N GLN A 18 2.96 -9.96 14.08
CA GLN A 18 3.66 -11.00 13.33
C GLN A 18 4.90 -11.51 14.07
N GLU A 19 5.67 -10.60 14.68
CA GLU A 19 6.84 -10.95 15.49
C GLU A 19 6.45 -11.76 16.73
N LEU A 20 5.46 -11.27 17.50
CA LEU A 20 5.01 -11.95 18.73
C LEU A 20 4.33 -13.30 18.47
N THR A 21 3.88 -13.54 17.24
CA THR A 21 3.12 -14.74 16.89
C THR A 21 3.75 -15.58 15.78
N GLU A 22 5.05 -15.43 15.55
CA GLU A 22 5.79 -16.15 14.51
C GLU A 22 5.63 -17.68 14.59
N THR A 23 5.50 -18.23 15.80
CA THR A 23 5.35 -19.66 16.05
C THR A 23 3.92 -20.17 16.00
N PHE A 24 2.92 -19.29 15.83
CA PHE A 24 1.50 -19.66 15.85
C PHE A 24 0.90 -19.67 14.45
N SER A 25 0.03 -20.64 14.19
CA SER A 25 -0.74 -20.69 12.96
C SER A 25 -2.09 -19.99 13.13
N TRP A 26 -2.30 -18.93 12.36
CA TRP A 26 -3.52 -18.13 12.38
C TRP A 26 -4.56 -18.70 11.41
N HIS A 27 -5.77 -18.95 11.92
CA HIS A 27 -6.89 -19.42 11.12
C HIS A 27 -8.09 -18.51 11.32
N HIS A 28 -8.83 -18.26 10.24
CA HIS A 28 -10.06 -17.50 10.32
C HIS A 28 -11.17 -18.34 10.98
N VAL A 29 -11.82 -17.79 12.00
CA VAL A 29 -13.01 -18.35 12.64
C VAL A 29 -14.22 -17.56 12.16
N LYS A 30 -15.27 -18.25 11.70
CA LYS A 30 -16.50 -17.57 11.26
C LYS A 30 -17.11 -16.80 12.43
N THR A 31 -17.68 -15.63 12.16
CA THR A 31 -18.33 -14.74 13.15
C THR A 31 -19.26 -15.48 14.12
N LYS A 32 -20.07 -16.42 13.62
CA LYS A 32 -21.03 -17.19 14.45
C LYS A 32 -20.37 -18.21 15.37
N GLU A 33 -19.12 -18.58 15.08
CA GLU A 33 -18.34 -19.59 15.81
C GLU A 33 -17.25 -18.94 16.67
N ASN A 34 -17.12 -17.60 16.64
CA ASN A 34 -16.16 -16.85 17.44
C ASN A 34 -16.79 -16.47 18.80
N PRO A 35 -16.41 -17.11 19.91
CA PRO A 35 -16.96 -16.77 21.23
C PRO A 35 -16.68 -15.31 21.64
N ALA A 36 -15.58 -14.71 21.17
CA ALA A 36 -15.26 -13.32 21.49
C ALA A 36 -16.27 -12.31 20.88
N ASP A 37 -16.94 -12.67 19.78
CA ASP A 37 -17.96 -11.82 19.16
C ASP A 37 -19.21 -11.67 20.04
N LEU A 38 -19.52 -12.67 20.88
CA LEU A 38 -20.64 -12.58 21.82
C LEU A 38 -20.42 -11.44 22.81
N ILE A 39 -19.23 -11.32 23.37
CA ILE A 39 -18.93 -10.29 24.37
C ILE A 39 -18.75 -8.92 23.71
N SER A 40 -18.06 -8.85 22.56
CA SER A 40 -17.77 -7.57 21.90
C SER A 40 -19.01 -6.84 21.39
N ARG A 41 -20.09 -7.57 21.07
CA ARG A 41 -21.39 -7.00 20.65
C ARG A 41 -22.30 -6.56 21.81
N GLY A 42 -21.93 -6.87 23.04
CA GLY A 42 -22.79 -6.71 24.22
C GLY A 42 -23.76 -7.87 24.35
N THR A 43 -23.58 -8.66 25.41
CA THR A 43 -24.37 -9.87 25.68
C THR A 43 -24.95 -9.83 27.08
N THR A 44 -26.09 -10.47 27.25
CA THR A 44 -26.74 -10.62 28.56
C THR A 44 -26.24 -11.89 29.27
N LYS A 45 -26.39 -11.94 30.60
CA LYS A 45 -26.00 -13.13 31.38
C LYS A 45 -26.65 -14.42 30.88
N LEU A 46 -27.89 -14.36 30.39
CA LEU A 46 -28.62 -15.49 29.81
C LEU A 46 -27.99 -15.96 28.50
N GLN A 47 -27.64 -15.03 27.61
CA GLN A 47 -26.95 -15.37 26.36
C GLN A 47 -25.53 -15.90 26.59
N LEU A 48 -24.88 -15.51 27.68
CA LEU A 48 -23.57 -16.05 28.05
C LEU A 48 -23.66 -17.48 28.62
N GLN A 49 -24.85 -17.99 28.95
CA GLN A 49 -25.03 -19.40 29.27
C GLN A 49 -24.96 -20.30 28.02
N ASP A 50 -24.94 -19.70 26.83
CA ASP A 50 -24.75 -20.45 25.58
C ASP A 50 -23.41 -21.19 25.60
N GLU A 51 -23.41 -22.41 25.05
CA GLU A 51 -22.28 -23.34 25.13
C GLU A 51 -21.06 -22.82 24.38
N LEU A 52 -21.22 -21.91 23.40
CA LEU A 52 -20.11 -21.45 22.57
C LEU A 52 -19.00 -20.76 23.38
N TRP A 53 -19.35 -19.94 24.38
CA TRP A 53 -18.36 -19.24 25.21
C TRP A 53 -17.60 -20.20 26.14
N TRP A 54 -18.32 -21.12 26.78
CA TRP A 54 -17.76 -22.01 27.80
C TRP A 54 -17.12 -23.27 27.25
N THR A 55 -17.66 -23.81 26.17
CA THR A 55 -17.22 -25.08 25.58
C THR A 55 -16.43 -24.90 24.28
N GLY A 56 -16.47 -23.70 23.69
CA GLY A 56 -15.84 -23.40 22.42
C GLY A 56 -16.58 -23.98 21.21
N PRO A 57 -16.18 -23.60 19.99
CA PRO A 57 -16.78 -24.10 18.76
C PRO A 57 -16.49 -25.58 18.54
N SER A 58 -17.43 -26.28 17.89
CA SER A 58 -17.38 -27.72 17.65
C SER A 58 -16.15 -28.14 16.83
N PHE A 59 -15.71 -27.32 15.88
CA PHE A 59 -14.56 -27.66 15.03
C PHE A 59 -13.25 -27.83 15.82
N LEU A 60 -13.10 -27.21 17.00
CA LEU A 60 -11.92 -27.44 17.85
C LEU A 60 -11.93 -28.81 18.54
N LYS A 61 -13.10 -29.46 18.64
CA LYS A 61 -13.28 -30.78 19.27
C LYS A 61 -13.07 -31.91 18.26
N ASP A 62 -13.25 -31.65 16.97
CA ASP A 62 -13.05 -32.62 15.91
C ASP A 62 -11.56 -32.73 15.53
N LYS A 63 -11.00 -33.94 15.59
CA LYS A 63 -9.60 -34.22 15.19
C LYS A 63 -9.36 -34.17 13.68
N THR A 64 -10.42 -34.08 12.87
CA THR A 64 -10.37 -34.16 11.40
C THR A 64 -10.57 -32.79 10.76
N LEU A 65 -9.92 -31.76 11.30
CA LEU A 65 -9.98 -30.40 10.76
C LEU A 65 -9.42 -30.35 9.33
N ASN A 66 -10.30 -30.45 8.33
CA ASN A 66 -9.99 -30.05 6.96
C ASN A 66 -10.02 -28.52 6.92
N SER A 67 -8.84 -27.90 6.97
CA SER A 67 -8.62 -26.45 7.01
C SER A 67 -9.00 -25.70 5.72
N ASP A 68 -9.89 -26.24 4.89
CA ASP A 68 -10.02 -25.82 3.48
C ASP A 68 -11.28 -25.01 3.21
N SER A 69 -11.71 -24.21 4.18
CA SER A 69 -12.74 -23.20 3.97
C SER A 69 -12.14 -21.80 4.08
N VAL A 70 -11.22 -21.47 3.17
CA VAL A 70 -10.82 -20.07 2.93
C VAL A 70 -12.02 -19.35 2.32
N VAL A 71 -12.94 -18.89 3.18
CA VAL A 71 -13.96 -17.94 2.76
C VAL A 71 -13.22 -16.61 2.63
N SER A 72 -12.82 -16.29 1.40
CA SER A 72 -12.29 -14.98 1.04
C SER A 72 -13.42 -13.94 1.16
N GLN A 73 -13.62 -13.44 2.38
CA GLN A 73 -14.41 -12.23 2.57
C GLN A 73 -13.56 -11.08 2.06
N LYS A 74 -13.96 -10.50 0.92
CA LYS A 74 -13.40 -9.22 0.47
C LYS A 74 -13.79 -8.17 1.50
N ASP A 75 -12.84 -7.78 2.34
CA ASP A 75 -13.00 -6.64 3.21
C ASP A 75 -12.75 -5.38 2.37
N ASP A 76 -13.83 -4.74 1.91
CA ASP A 76 -13.75 -3.60 1.00
C ASP A 76 -12.99 -2.40 1.61
N ASN A 77 -12.91 -2.33 2.94
CA ASN A 77 -12.19 -1.28 3.67
C ASN A 77 -10.68 -1.51 3.77
N PHE A 78 -10.19 -2.71 3.39
CA PHE A 78 -8.77 -3.03 3.47
C PHE A 78 -7.89 -2.07 2.65
N PHE A 79 -8.38 -1.68 1.48
CA PHE A 79 -7.65 -0.80 0.57
C PHE A 79 -7.41 0.58 1.17
N GLU A 80 -8.24 1.03 2.12
CA GLU A 80 -8.08 2.31 2.78
C GLU A 80 -6.82 2.37 3.64
N GLU A 81 -6.33 1.23 4.16
CA GLU A 81 -5.16 1.17 5.05
C GLU A 81 -3.83 1.01 4.34
N LEU A 82 -3.85 0.86 3.02
CA LEU A 82 -2.64 0.90 2.22
C LEU A 82 -2.03 2.31 2.25
N LYS A 83 -0.70 2.39 2.22
CA LYS A 83 -0.03 3.66 1.98
C LYS A 83 -0.48 4.17 0.61
N ASN A 84 -1.19 5.29 0.60
CA ASN A 84 -1.32 6.06 -0.62
C ASN A 84 0.09 6.53 -1.02
N PRO A 85 0.62 6.15 -2.19
CA PRO A 85 1.89 6.67 -2.62
C PRO A 85 1.73 8.19 -2.74
N LYS A 86 2.39 8.95 -1.86
CA LYS A 86 2.51 10.40 -2.02
C LYS A 86 3.36 10.63 -3.26
N ILE A 87 2.70 10.81 -4.41
CA ILE A 87 3.41 11.20 -5.62
C ILE A 87 3.75 12.68 -5.49
N VAL A 88 4.99 12.98 -5.14
CA VAL A 88 5.54 14.33 -5.12
C VAL A 88 5.95 14.68 -6.54
N TYR A 89 5.29 15.67 -7.12
CA TYR A 89 5.65 16.22 -8.42
C TYR A 89 6.33 17.58 -8.22
N SER A 90 7.34 17.87 -9.03
CA SER A 90 8.02 19.17 -9.09
C SER A 90 7.95 19.69 -10.53
N PHE A 91 7.83 21.01 -10.69
CA PHE A 91 7.58 21.67 -11.98
C PHE A 91 8.69 22.70 -12.22
N ILE A 92 9.03 22.91 -13.48
CA ILE A 92 10.09 23.85 -13.87
C ILE A 92 9.52 24.75 -14.95
N THR A 93 8.96 25.87 -14.53
CA THR A 93 8.62 26.96 -15.45
C THR A 93 9.91 27.72 -15.79
N HIS A 94 10.29 27.68 -17.06
CA HIS A 94 11.40 28.46 -17.60
C HIS A 94 10.86 29.40 -18.68
N ALA A 95 11.21 30.68 -18.61
CA ALA A 95 10.86 31.65 -19.64
C ALA A 95 11.81 31.49 -20.83
N GLY A 96 11.57 30.52 -21.71
CA GLY A 96 12.39 30.25 -22.90
C GLY A 96 12.49 28.76 -23.24
N PRO A 97 13.41 28.31 -24.11
CA PRO A 97 13.82 26.91 -24.21
C PRO A 97 14.81 26.55 -23.09
N SER A 98 14.51 25.53 -22.27
CA SER A 98 15.38 25.09 -21.17
C SER A 98 16.53 24.24 -21.71
N VAL A 99 17.65 24.90 -22.01
CA VAL A 99 18.94 24.26 -22.31
C VAL A 99 19.30 23.24 -21.22
N PHE A 100 18.92 23.51 -19.98
CA PHE A 100 19.13 22.60 -18.85
C PHE A 100 18.38 21.27 -18.99
N LEU A 101 17.09 21.29 -19.30
CA LEU A 101 16.30 20.07 -19.45
C LEU A 101 16.71 19.28 -20.69
N ASP A 102 17.02 19.97 -21.79
CA ASP A 102 17.48 19.31 -23.01
C ASP A 102 18.84 18.64 -22.78
N ASN A 103 19.75 19.27 -22.03
CA ASN A 103 21.01 18.66 -21.63
C ASN A 103 20.78 17.47 -20.66
N CYS A 104 19.89 17.61 -19.68
CA CYS A 104 19.55 16.52 -18.76
C CYS A 104 18.96 15.29 -19.48
N LEU A 105 18.10 15.52 -20.47
CA LEU A 105 17.54 14.48 -21.32
C LEU A 105 18.65 13.79 -22.15
N ASN A 106 19.66 14.53 -22.59
CA ASN A 106 20.79 13.97 -23.32
C ASN A 106 21.75 13.15 -22.44
N ILE A 107 21.84 13.45 -21.14
CA ILE A 107 22.75 12.78 -20.20
C ILE A 107 22.21 11.43 -19.71
N THR A 108 20.88 11.25 -19.62
CA THR A 108 20.30 10.05 -18.99
C THR A 108 19.02 9.56 -19.65
N ASN A 109 18.96 8.25 -19.90
CA ASN A 109 17.74 7.56 -20.36
C ASN A 109 16.88 7.01 -19.19
N SER A 110 17.31 7.22 -17.94
CA SER A 110 16.54 6.83 -16.76
C SER A 110 15.71 8.01 -16.27
N PHE A 111 14.38 7.84 -16.28
CA PHE A 111 13.44 8.84 -15.77
C PHE A 111 13.74 9.20 -14.30
N THR A 112 14.03 8.19 -13.46
CA THR A 112 14.35 8.41 -12.04
C THR A 112 15.65 9.19 -11.84
N LYS A 113 16.67 8.92 -12.66
CA LYS A 113 17.95 9.64 -12.61
C LYS A 113 17.79 11.08 -13.09
N LEU A 114 17.00 11.29 -14.15
CA LEU A 114 16.65 12.61 -14.67
C LEU A 114 15.94 13.46 -13.62
N VAL A 115 14.89 12.91 -12.97
CA VAL A 115 14.15 13.62 -11.91
C VAL A 115 15.08 14.00 -10.74
N ARG A 116 16.01 13.13 -10.33
CA ARG A 116 16.97 13.45 -9.25
C ARG A 116 17.93 14.58 -9.63
N ILE A 117 18.46 14.57 -10.85
CA ILE A 117 19.38 15.63 -11.34
C ILE A 117 18.65 16.96 -11.45
N ALA A 118 17.42 16.95 -12.00
CA ALA A 118 16.59 18.16 -12.09
C ALA A 118 16.27 18.72 -10.69
N LEU A 119 15.84 17.88 -9.75
CA LEU A 119 15.57 18.29 -8.37
C LEU A 119 16.81 18.83 -7.64
N ALA A 120 17.99 18.25 -7.88
CA ALA A 120 19.24 18.73 -7.31
C ALA A 120 19.60 20.12 -7.84
N GLY A 121 19.42 20.36 -9.15
CA GLY A 121 19.64 21.69 -9.74
C GLY A 121 18.63 22.75 -9.30
N ILE A 122 17.40 22.35 -8.95
CA ILE A 122 16.35 23.27 -8.46
C ILE A 122 16.58 23.69 -7.01
N LYS A 123 17.22 22.86 -6.17
CA LYS A 123 17.51 23.24 -4.78
C LYS A 123 18.39 24.49 -4.65
N ASP A 124 19.11 24.85 -5.71
CA ASP A 124 19.87 26.10 -5.81
C ASP A 124 19.03 27.33 -6.24
N THR A 125 17.79 27.14 -6.69
CA THR A 125 16.90 28.23 -7.13
C THR A 125 15.63 28.31 -6.26
N SER A 126 15.47 29.42 -5.56
CA SER A 126 14.63 29.57 -4.37
C SER A 126 13.13 29.87 -4.60
N GLU A 127 12.43 29.28 -5.59
CA GLU A 127 10.99 29.54 -5.77
C GLU A 127 10.08 28.30 -6.02
N PRO A 128 8.83 28.28 -5.51
CA PRO A 128 7.90 27.15 -5.60
C PRO A 128 7.02 27.17 -6.88
N VAL A 129 6.80 26.00 -7.52
CA VAL A 129 6.15 25.88 -8.85
C VAL A 129 4.97 24.86 -8.88
N SER A 130 3.95 25.11 -9.73
CA SER A 130 2.58 24.52 -9.80
C SER A 130 2.34 23.43 -10.86
N THR A 131 1.29 22.58 -10.67
CA THR A 131 1.47 21.11 -10.66
C THR A 131 0.71 20.18 -11.63
N ARG A 132 0.20 20.58 -12.82
CA ARG A 132 -0.65 19.63 -13.61
C ARG A 132 -0.39 19.43 -15.10
N LYS A 133 0.14 20.41 -15.83
CA LYS A 133 0.19 20.33 -17.31
C LYS A 133 1.52 19.76 -17.85
N GLU A 134 2.61 19.86 -17.11
CA GLU A 134 3.96 19.61 -17.65
C GLU A 134 4.41 18.14 -17.56
N ILE A 135 3.90 17.35 -16.60
CA ILE A 135 4.20 15.91 -16.46
C ILE A 135 3.82 15.15 -17.73
N PHE A 136 2.69 15.51 -18.34
CA PHE A 136 2.25 14.94 -19.61
C PHE A 136 3.25 15.24 -20.72
N VAL A 137 3.82 16.45 -20.77
CA VAL A 137 4.76 16.86 -21.82
C VAL A 137 6.08 16.10 -21.74
N VAL A 138 6.68 15.98 -20.54
CA VAL A 138 7.96 15.27 -20.35
C VAL A 138 7.80 13.78 -20.65
N ARG A 139 6.73 13.14 -20.15
CA ARG A 139 6.45 11.72 -20.40
C ARG A 139 6.20 11.44 -21.88
N SER A 140 5.45 12.32 -22.56
CA SER A 140 5.22 12.21 -24.01
C SER A 140 6.48 12.46 -24.84
N ARG A 141 7.43 13.30 -24.39
CA ARG A 141 8.72 13.49 -25.07
C ARG A 141 9.65 12.28 -24.90
N MET A 142 9.74 11.69 -23.70
CA MET A 142 10.54 10.47 -23.50
C MET A 142 10.00 9.28 -24.28
N ASN A 143 8.67 9.10 -24.33
CA ASN A 143 8.05 8.05 -25.14
C ASN A 143 8.36 8.23 -26.63
N ARG A 144 8.22 9.46 -27.16
CA ARG A 144 8.56 9.75 -28.57
C ARG A 144 10.03 9.45 -28.90
N ARG A 145 10.97 9.74 -27.99
CA ARG A 145 12.40 9.44 -28.19
C ARG A 145 12.68 7.92 -28.19
N ARG A 146 11.99 7.17 -27.33
CA ARG A 146 12.09 5.70 -27.33
C ARG A 146 11.57 5.12 -28.64
N ASP A 147 10.46 5.65 -29.15
CA ASP A 147 9.86 5.19 -30.40
C ASP A 147 10.70 5.59 -31.64
N SER A 148 11.50 6.65 -31.55
CA SER A 148 12.44 7.05 -32.62
C SER A 148 13.75 6.26 -32.61
N LEU A 149 14.18 5.71 -31.46
CA LEU A 149 15.42 4.92 -31.33
C LEU A 149 15.22 3.42 -31.62
N GLY A 150 13.98 2.94 -31.71
CA GLY A 150 13.64 1.54 -32.03
C GLY A 150 13.33 1.28 -33.51
N LYS A 151 13.79 2.15 -34.42
CA LYS A 151 13.53 2.06 -35.86
C LYS A 151 14.79 1.91 -36.73
N GLU A 152 15.88 1.42 -36.16
CA GLU A 152 17.04 0.91 -36.91
C GLU A 152 17.20 -0.60 -36.69
#